data_AF-A0ABC8CU71-F1
#
_entry.id   AF-A0ABC8CU71-F1
#
_cell.length_a   1.000
_cell.length_b   1.000
_cell.length_c   1.000
_cell.angle_alpha   90.00
_cell.angle_beta   90.00
_cell.angle_gamma   90.00
#
_symmetry.space_group_name_H-M   'P 1'
#
loop_
_entity.id
_entity.type
_entity.pdbx_description
1 polymer ?
#
loop_
_entity_poly.entity_id
_entity_poly.type
_entity_poly.pdbx_seq_one_letter_code
_entity_poly.pdbx_strand_id
1 'polypeptide(L)' 'MDKYTKEELIEALRVVSSTISKCEKIQPKFAEGTSQHTLLKNRIKAMCISKSLITDEISKRG' A
#
# COMPACT_ATOMS: atom_id res chain seq x y z
N MET A 1 -11.78 -17.21 -15.30
CA MET A 1 -12.37 -15.89 -14.99
C MET A 1 -11.44 -15.24 -14.00
N ASP A 2 -10.81 -14.12 -14.37
CA ASP A 2 -9.96 -13.40 -13.43
C ASP A 2 -10.81 -12.92 -12.25
N LYS A 3 -10.29 -13.09 -11.03
CA LYS A 3 -11.03 -12.84 -9.79
C LYS A 3 -11.44 -11.37 -9.60
N TYR A 4 -10.76 -10.46 -10.29
CA TYR A 4 -10.94 -9.00 -10.22
C TYR A 4 -10.88 -8.42 -11.63
N THR A 5 -11.50 -7.27 -11.89
CA THR A 5 -11.34 -6.53 -13.15
C THR A 5 -10.11 -5.62 -13.12
N LYS A 6 -9.70 -5.08 -14.27
CA LYS A 6 -8.57 -4.13 -14.34
C LYS A 6 -8.91 -2.83 -13.61
N GLU A 7 -10.16 -2.37 -13.71
CA GLU A 7 -10.67 -1.17 -13.04
C GLU A 7 -10.65 -1.33 -11.52
N GLU A 8 -11.05 -2.51 -11.01
CA GLU A 8 -10.95 -2.83 -9.58
C GLU A 8 -9.50 -2.80 -9.07
N LEU A 9 -8.56 -3.31 -9.87
CA LEU A 9 -7.14 -3.26 -9.53
C LEU A 9 -6.60 -1.82 -9.53
N ILE A 10 -7.00 -0.99 -10.50
CA ILE A 10 -6.61 0.43 -10.56
C ILE A 10 -7.16 1.18 -9.35
N GLU A 11 -8.41 0.94 -8.96
CA GLU A 11 -9.00 1.56 -7.78
C GLU A 11 -8.33 1.08 -6.49
N ALA A 12 -8.03 -0.21 -6.37
CA ALA A 12 -7.26 -0.75 -5.26
C ALA A 12 -5.86 -0.10 -5.18
N LEU A 13 -5.18 0.09 -6.31
CA LEU A 13 -3.89 0.75 -6.39
C LEU A 13 -3.94 2.20 -5.88
N ARG A 14 -5.02 2.92 -6.20
CA ARG A 14 -5.27 4.30 -5.72
C ARG A 14 -5.42 4.32 -4.20
N VAL A 15 -6.23 3.42 -3.64
CA VAL A 15 -6.46 3.31 -2.20
C VAL A 15 -5.18 2.95 -1.46
N VAL A 16 -4.45 1.93 -1.93
CA VAL A 16 -3.16 1.51 -1.34
C VAL A 16 -2.15 2.65 -1.36
N SER A 17 -2.00 3.34 -2.49
CA SER A 17 -1.06 4.47 -2.61
C SER A 17 -1.43 5.60 -1.65
N SER A 18 -2.72 5.95 -1.53
CA SER A 18 -3.16 6.97 -0.58
C SER A 18 -2.92 6.57 0.88
N THR A 19 -3.03 5.27 1.19
CA THR A 19 -2.82 4.72 2.53
C THR A 19 -1.34 4.78 2.90
N ILE A 20 -0.45 4.44 1.97
CA ILE A 20 1.01 4.59 2.15
C ILE A 20 1.34 6.04 2.49
N SER A 21 0.92 7.00 1.67
CA SER A 21 1.22 8.42 1.91
C SER A 21 0.67 8.95 3.23
N LYS A 22 -0.50 8.47 3.67
CA LYS A 22 -1.05 8.82 4.99
C LYS A 22 -0.20 8.25 6.12
N CYS A 23 0.20 6.98 6.03
CA CYS A 23 1.06 6.36 7.02
C CYS A 23 2.44 7.04 7.09
N GLU A 24 3.04 7.38 5.95
CA GLU A 24 4.31 8.12 5.87
C GLU A 24 4.24 9.51 6.50
N LYS A 25 3.11 10.22 6.34
CA LYS A 25 2.90 11.53 6.99
C LYS A 25 2.67 11.44 8.50
N ILE A 26 2.13 10.32 8.98
CA ILE A 26 1.79 10.13 10.38
C ILE A 26 2.97 9.52 11.16
N GLN A 27 3.76 8.64 10.55
CA GLN A 27 4.86 7.94 11.22
C GLN A 27 5.83 8.88 11.97
N PRO A 28 6.29 10.01 11.41
CA PRO A 28 7.22 10.92 12.08
C PRO A 28 6.63 11.63 13.30
N LYS A 29 5.31 11.58 13.49
CA LYS A 29 4.65 12.12 14.69
C LYS A 29 4.86 11.24 15.93
N PHE A 30 5.32 10.00 15.73
CA PHE A 30 5.64 9.08 16.80
C PHE A 30 7.15 8.97 16.96
N ALA A 31 7.62 9.00 18.20
CA ALA A 31 9.05 8.84 18.48
C ALA A 31 9.54 7.47 18.00
N GLU A 32 10.77 7.44 17.48
CA GLU A 32 11.43 6.20 17.10
C GLU A 32 11.56 5.27 18.33
N GLY A 33 11.38 3.96 18.12
CA GLY A 33 11.33 2.97 19.20
C GLY A 33 9.95 2.77 19.83
N THR A 34 8.96 3.62 19.56
CA THR A 34 7.57 3.38 20.00
C THR A 34 6.91 2.26 19.19
N SER A 35 5.91 1.60 19.80
CA SER A 35 5.12 0.57 19.12
C SER A 35 4.36 1.14 17.92
N GLN A 36 3.88 2.39 17.99
CA GLN A 36 3.16 3.06 16.91
C GLN A 36 4.08 3.36 15.72
N HIS A 37 5.30 3.85 15.98
CA HIS A 37 6.30 4.08 14.92
C HIS A 37 6.65 2.78 14.19
N THR A 38 6.90 1.71 14.95
CA THR A 38 7.22 0.38 14.40
C THR A 38 6.04 -0.22 13.62
N LEU A 39 4.82 -0.10 14.16
CA LEU A 39 3.61 -0.58 13.49
C LEU A 39 3.39 0.11 12.14
N LEU A 40 3.54 1.44 12.08
CA LEU A 40 3.41 2.19 10.84
C LEU A 40 4.51 1.84 9.83
N LYS A 41 5.75 1.67 10.28
CA LYS A 41 6.86 1.20 9.43
C LYS A 41 6.52 -0.15 8.77
N ASN A 42 6.04 -1.10 9.56
CA ASN A 42 5.66 -2.43 9.06
C ASN A 42 4.46 -2.36 8.11
N ARG A 43 3.46 -1.52 8.41
CA ARG A 43 2.30 -1.31 7.56
C ARG A 43 2.67 -0.69 6.21
N ILE A 44 3.54 0.32 6.20
CA ILE A 44 4.05 0.93 4.96
C ILE A 44 4.74 -0.14 4.11
N LYS A 45 5.64 -0.93 4.72
CA LYS A 45 6.35 -2.01 4.01
C LYS A 45 5.39 -3.03 3.37
N ALA A 46 4.39 -3.49 4.12
CA ALA A 46 3.39 -4.42 3.60
C ALA A 46 2.57 -3.80 2.45
N MET A 47 2.15 -2.54 2.59
CA MET A 47 1.39 -1.85 1.56
C MET A 47 2.21 -1.62 0.29
N CYS A 48 3.51 -1.33 0.40
CA CYS A 48 4.41 -1.22 -0.77
C CYS A 48 4.51 -2.55 -1.53
N ILE A 49 4.57 -3.68 -0.81
CA ILE A 49 4.55 -5.02 -1.45
C ILE A 49 3.22 -5.22 -2.17
N SER A 50 2.08 -4.96 -1.49
CA SER A 50 0.76 -5.06 -2.11
C SER A 50 0.63 -4.17 -3.35
N LYS A 51 1.17 -2.95 -3.30
CA LYS A 51 1.20 -2.02 -4.44
C LYS A 51 1.93 -2.64 -5.63
N SER A 52 3.12 -3.21 -5.41
CA SER A 52 3.89 -3.88 -6.46
C SER A 52 3.10 -5.02 -7.10
N LEU A 53 2.51 -5.90 -6.28
CA LEU A 53 1.74 -7.05 -6.76
C LEU A 53 0.53 -6.61 -7.60
N ILE A 54 -0.18 -5.55 -7.18
CA ILE A 54 -1.31 -4.99 -7.94
C ILE A 54 -0.82 -4.40 -9.27
N THR A 55 0.28 -3.65 -9.26
CA THR A 55 0.85 -3.08 -10.49
C THR A 55 1.28 -4.18 -11.46
N ASP A 56 1.97 -5.22 -10.98
CA ASP A 56 2.40 -6.35 -11.80
C ASP A 56 1.20 -7.06 -12.43
N GLU A 57 0.12 -7.23 -11.67
CA GLU A 57 -1.12 -7.84 -12.15
C GLU A 57 -1.82 -6.97 -13.21
N ILE A 58 -1.84 -5.64 -13.04
CA ILE A 58 -2.37 -4.71 -14.05
C ILE A 58 -1.54 -4.80 -15.34
N SER A 59 -0.21 -4.88 -15.23
CA SER A 59 0.71 -4.98 -16.38
C SER A 59 0.55 -6.29 -17.15
N LYS A 60 0.28 -7.41 -16.47
CA LYS A 60 -0.01 -8.72 -17.13
C LYS A 60 -1.33 -8.74 -17.90
N ARG A 61 -2.23 -7.80 -17.60
CA ARG A 61 -3.56 -7.64 -18.22
C ARG A 61 -3.60 -6.47 -19.21
N GLY A 62 -2.45 -5.88 -19.52
CA GLY A 62 -2.27 -4.92 -20.62
C GLY A 62 -1.98 -5.66 -21.91
#